data_AF-A0A944V8X7-F1
#
_entry.id   AF-A0A944V8X7-F1
#
_cell.length_a   1.000
_cell.length_b   1.000
_cell.length_c   1.000
_cell.angle_alpha   90.00
_cell.angle_beta   90.00
_cell.angle_gamma   90.00
#
_symmetry.space_group_name_H-M   'P 1'
#
loop_
_entity.id
_entity.type
_entity.pdbx_description
1 polymer ?
#
loop_
_entity_poly.entity_id
_entity_poly.type
_entity_poly.pdbx_seq_one_letter_code
_entity_poly.pdbx_strand_id
1 'polypeptide(L)'
;AWFQWGFGSEFLTLFIAYLVIQALDGNLLVPTLFSEVNNLHPVAIITAVLIFGGLWGVLGVFFAIPLATLVHAVLNAWPRQPQDLA
;
A
#
# COMPACT_ATOMS: atom_id res chain seq x y z
N ALA A 1 25.72 2.03 19.67
CA ALA A 1 25.24 3.25 18.99
C ALA A 1 23.71 3.33 18.84
N TRP A 2 22.92 2.51 19.56
CA TRP A 2 21.46 2.46 19.40
C TRP A 2 20.69 3.35 20.39
N PHE A 3 21.36 3.86 21.43
CA PHE A 3 20.79 4.72 22.47
C PHE A 3 21.63 5.99 22.62
N GLN A 4 21.74 6.77 21.55
CA GLN A 4 22.59 7.97 21.53
C GLN A 4 22.13 9.07 22.51
N TRP A 5 20.91 8.96 23.05
CA TRP A 5 20.25 9.94 23.93
C TRP A 5 19.82 9.37 25.30
N GLY A 6 20.19 8.13 25.64
CA GLY A 6 19.79 7.48 26.91
C GLY A 6 18.29 7.23 27.07
N PHE A 7 17.87 6.65 28.19
CA PHE A 7 16.46 6.48 28.58
C PHE A 7 15.91 7.75 29.26
N GLY A 8 16.08 8.89 28.59
CA GLY A 8 15.60 10.20 29.07
C GLY A 8 14.14 10.48 28.69
N SER A 9 13.63 11.61 29.18
CA SER A 9 12.30 12.12 28.83
C SER A 9 12.14 12.43 27.34
N GLU A 10 13.26 12.77 26.70
CA GLU A 10 13.40 13.04 25.27
C GLU A 10 13.17 11.77 24.44
N PHE A 11 13.70 10.63 24.88
CA PHE A 11 13.47 9.33 24.25
C PHE A 11 11.99 8.95 24.28
N LEU A 12 11.34 9.14 25.45
CA LEU A 12 9.93 8.76 25.63
C LEU A 12 9.01 9.66 24.80
N THR A 13 9.32 10.94 24.70
CA THR A 13 8.60 11.91 23.85
C THR A 13 8.74 11.55 22.37
N LEU A 14 9.95 11.28 21.90
CA LEU A 14 10.19 10.87 20.52
C LEU A 14 9.52 9.53 20.20
N PHE A 15 9.57 8.57 21.13
CA PHE A 15 8.93 7.27 20.97
C PHE A 15 7.41 7.39 20.81
N ILE A 16 6.75 8.17 21.68
CA ILE A 16 5.31 8.42 21.57
C ILE A 16 4.99 9.18 20.27
N ALA A 17 5.78 10.20 19.92
CA ALA A 17 5.58 10.95 18.68
C ALA A 17 5.68 10.03 17.45
N TYR A 18 6.69 9.14 17.41
CA TYR A 18 6.83 8.15 16.35
C TYR A 18 5.66 7.17 16.31
N LEU A 19 5.17 6.68 17.45
CA LEU A 19 3.99 5.80 17.49
C LEU A 19 2.75 6.48 16.91
N VAL A 20 2.52 7.75 17.25
CA VAL A 20 1.40 8.52 16.71
C VAL A 20 1.55 8.72 15.20
N ILE A 21 2.73 9.12 14.74
CA ILE A 21 3.02 9.28 13.30
C ILE A 21 2.77 7.96 12.57
N GLN A 22 3.26 6.85 13.10
CA GLN A 22 3.17 5.55 12.45
C GLN A 22 1.74 4.97 12.47
N ALA A 23 0.97 5.24 13.52
CA ALA A 23 -0.44 4.91 13.57
C ALA A 23 -1.24 5.71 12.54
N LEU A 24 -0.95 7.00 12.37
CA LEU A 24 -1.58 7.83 11.35
C LEU A 24 -1.15 7.43 9.95
N ASP A 25 0.15 7.15 9.75
CA ASP A 25 0.72 6.79 8.45
C ASP A 25 0.16 5.44 7.96
N GLY A 26 0.27 4.40 8.80
CA GLY A 26 -0.16 3.05 8.46
C GLY A 26 -1.68 2.85 8.38
N ASN A 27 -2.48 3.54 9.21
CA ASN A 27 -3.93 3.30 9.28
C ASN A 27 -4.77 4.36 8.56
N LEU A 28 -4.23 5.55 8.28
CA LEU A 28 -5.00 6.67 7.71
C LEU A 28 -4.39 7.22 6.42
N LEU A 29 -3.11 7.62 6.42
CA LEU A 29 -2.47 8.25 5.26
C LEU A 29 -2.33 7.29 4.08
N VAL A 30 -1.82 6.07 4.34
CA VAL A 30 -1.69 5.03 3.31
C VAL A 30 -3.04 4.68 2.67
N PRO A 31 -4.10 4.28 3.41
CA PRO A 31 -5.37 3.96 2.78
C PRO A 31 -6.03 5.17 2.12
N THR A 32 -5.89 6.39 2.66
CA THR A 32 -6.49 7.58 2.05
C THR A 32 -5.81 7.94 0.72
N LEU A 33 -4.48 7.93 0.65
CA LEU A 33 -3.75 8.17 -0.61
C LEU A 33 -4.01 7.05 -1.63
N PHE A 34 -4.07 5.79 -1.20
CA PHE A 34 -4.29 4.65 -2.10
C PHE A 34 -5.77 4.44 -2.46
N SER A 35 -6.72 4.97 -1.69
CA SER A 35 -8.17 4.90 -1.97
C SER A 35 -8.58 5.76 -3.16
N GLU A 36 -7.85 6.83 -3.47
CA GLU A 36 -8.19 7.73 -4.58
C GLU A 36 -7.81 7.13 -5.94
N VAL A 37 -6.77 6.30 -5.98
CA VAL A 37 -6.26 5.68 -7.23
C VAL A 37 -6.75 4.26 -7.45
N ASN A 38 -7.33 3.60 -6.45
CA ASN A 38 -7.50 2.15 -6.46
C ASN A 38 -8.85 1.72 -5.87
N ASN A 39 -9.94 1.94 -6.62
CA ASN A 39 -11.23 1.27 -6.39
C ASN A 39 -11.15 -0.23 -6.78
N LEU A 40 -10.15 -0.94 -6.25
CA LEU A 40 -9.99 -2.37 -6.48
C LEU A 40 -10.94 -3.13 -5.58
N HIS A 41 -11.90 -3.79 -6.21
CA HIS A 41 -12.75 -4.74 -5.54
C HIS A 41 -11.88 -5.81 -4.85
N PRO A 42 -12.20 -6.26 -3.60
CA PRO A 42 -11.40 -7.25 -2.86
C PRO A 42 -11.05 -8.51 -3.65
N VAL A 43 -11.89 -8.85 -4.64
CA VAL A 43 -11.67 -9.89 -5.65
C VAL A 43 -10.33 -9.76 -6.38
N ALA A 44 -9.85 -8.56 -6.72
CA ALA A 44 -8.59 -8.36 -7.43
C ALA A 44 -7.37 -8.73 -6.56
N ILE A 45 -7.44 -8.42 -5.27
CA ILE A 45 -6.40 -8.79 -4.29
C ILE A 45 -6.37 -10.30 -4.13
N ILE A 46 -7.54 -10.93 -3.95
CA ILE A 46 -7.65 -12.39 -3.80
C ILE A 46 -7.15 -13.10 -5.07
N THR A 47 -7.51 -12.60 -6.26
CA THR A 47 -7.05 -13.14 -7.54
C THR A 47 -5.52 -13.03 -7.68
N ALA A 48 -4.94 -11.88 -7.33
CA ALA A 48 -3.49 -11.71 -7.34
C ALA A 48 -2.78 -12.65 -6.35
N VAL A 49 -3.31 -12.81 -5.14
CA VAL A 49 -2.76 -13.73 -4.13
C VAL A 49 -2.80 -15.18 -4.61
N LEU A 50 -3.89 -15.62 -5.25
CA LEU A 50 -4.00 -16.99 -5.77
C LEU A 50 -3.02 -17.25 -6.92
N ILE A 51 -2.90 -16.30 -7.85
CA ILE A 51 -1.98 -16.43 -9.00
C ILE A 51 -0.53 -16.40 -8.52
N PHE A 52 -0.11 -15.36 -7.79
CA PHE A 52 1.29 -15.18 -7.41
C PHE A 52 1.68 -16.09 -6.24
N GLY A 53 0.79 -16.33 -5.29
CA GLY A 53 0.98 -17.31 -4.22
C GLY A 53 1.11 -18.75 -4.77
N GLY A 54 0.41 -19.08 -5.86
CA GLY A 54 0.58 -20.37 -6.55
C GLY A 54 1.90 -20.50 -7.31
N LEU A 55 2.42 -19.42 -7.89
CA LEU A 55 3.64 -19.42 -8.71
C LEU A 55 4.95 -19.47 -7.89
N TRP A 56 5.02 -18.75 -6.77
CA TRP A 56 6.24 -18.61 -5.95
C TRP A 56 6.03 -18.90 -4.46
N GLY A 57 4.86 -19.36 -4.05
CA GLY A 57 4.54 -19.63 -2.65
C GLY A 57 4.41 -18.36 -1.83
N VAL A 58 4.92 -18.37 -0.60
CA VAL A 58 4.78 -17.26 0.37
C VAL A 58 5.36 -15.94 -0.15
N LEU A 59 6.46 -15.99 -0.91
CA LEU A 59 7.04 -14.79 -1.52
C LEU A 59 6.11 -14.14 -2.55
N GLY A 60 5.36 -14.95 -3.30
CA GLY A 60 4.38 -14.44 -4.26
C GLY A 60 3.18 -13.76 -3.59
N VAL A 61 2.82 -14.16 -2.37
CA VAL A 61 1.76 -13.51 -1.58
C VAL A 61 2.19 -12.09 -1.16
N PHE A 62 3.45 -11.89 -0.80
CA PHE A 62 3.98 -10.55 -0.46
C PHE A 62 3.90 -9.57 -1.64
N PHE A 63 4.17 -10.05 -2.85
CA PHE A 63 4.11 -9.23 -4.07
C PHE A 63 2.70 -9.00 -4.61
N ALA A 64 1.66 -9.65 -4.06
CA ALA A 64 0.30 -9.56 -4.58
C ALA A 64 -0.29 -8.13 -4.52
N ILE A 65 -0.02 -7.38 -3.45
CA ILE A 65 -0.53 -6.00 -3.28
C ILE A 65 0.12 -5.03 -4.30
N PRO A 66 1.47 -4.98 -4.43
CA PRO A 66 2.12 -4.19 -5.46
C PRO A 66 1.65 -4.52 -6.89
N LEU A 67 1.51 -5.81 -7.23
CA LEU A 67 1.12 -6.20 -8.59
C LEU A 67 -0.35 -5.96 -8.90
N ALA A 68 -1.27 -6.16 -7.94
CA ALA A 68 -2.67 -5.79 -8.12
C ALA A 68 -2.79 -4.28 -8.41
N THR A 69 -1.99 -3.47 -7.73
CA THR A 69 -1.91 -2.02 -7.94
C THR A 69 -1.33 -1.68 -9.32
N LEU A 70 -0.28 -2.39 -9.78
CA LEU A 70 0.28 -2.22 -11.12
C LEU A 70 -0.75 -2.51 -12.21
N VAL A 71 -1.43 -3.66 -12.13
CA VAL A 71 -2.45 -4.06 -13.11
C VAL A 71 -3.57 -3.02 -13.16
N HIS A 72 -4.02 -2.53 -12.01
CA HIS A 72 -5.03 -1.48 -11.96
C HIS A 72 -4.55 -0.17 -12.61
N ALA A 73 -3.33 0.26 -12.30
CA ALA A 73 -2.75 1.46 -12.87
C ALA A 73 -2.65 1.36 -14.40
N VAL A 74 -2.26 0.21 -14.93
CA VAL A 74 -2.19 -0.04 -16.38
C VAL A 74 -3.58 0.00 -17.02
N LEU A 75 -4.59 -0.63 -16.39
CA LEU A 75 -5.97 -0.61 -16.89
C LEU A 75 -6.58 0.80 -16.87
N ASN A 76 -6.31 1.59 -15.83
CA ASN A 76 -6.76 2.97 -15.73
C ASN A 76 -6.02 3.91 -16.68
N ALA A 77 -4.73 3.67 -16.92
CA ALA A 77 -3.93 4.45 -17.86
C ALA A 77 -4.19 4.07 -19.33
N TRP A 78 -4.96 3.02 -19.60
CA TRP A 78 -5.21 2.58 -20.96
C TRP A 78 -6.02 3.64 -21.72
N PRO A 79 -5.56 4.08 -22.91
CA PRO A 79 -6.22 5.14 -23.66
C PRO A 79 -7.65 4.73 -24.02
N ARG A 80 -8.62 5.44 -23.43
CA ARG A 80 -10.03 5.34 -23.82
C ARG A 80 -10.19 6.12 -25.12
N GLN A 81 -10.71 5.46 -26.15
CA GLN A 81 -11.02 6.12 -27.42
C GLN A 81 -11.94 7.33 -27.16
N PRO A 82 -11.69 8.50 -27.77
CA PRO A 82 -12.66 9.59 -27.76
C PRO A 82 -13.91 9.13 -28.52
N GLN A 83 -14.92 8.67 -27.78
CA GLN A 83 -16.28 8.64 -28.28
C GLN A 83 -16.82 10.05 -28.12
N ASP A 84 -16.74 10.82 -29.20
CA ASP A 84 -17.88 11.49 -29.83
C ASP A 84 -17.41 12.69 -30.68
N LEU A 85 -17.10 12.38 -31.94
CA LEU A 85 -17.37 13.26 -33.07
C LEU A 85 -18.59 12.66 -33.79
N ALA A 86 -19.81 13.02 -33.34
CA ALA A 86 -21.06 12.81 -34.08
C ALA A 86 -22.09 13.85 -33.63
#